data_AF-A0A0C3F7M4-F1
#
_entry.id   AF-A0A0C3F7M4-F1
#
_cell.length_a   1.000
_cell.length_b   1.000
_cell.length_c   1.000
_cell.angle_alpha   90.00
_cell.angle_beta   90.00
_cell.angle_gamma   90.00
#
_symmetry.space_group_name_H-M   'P 1'
#
loop_
_entity.id
_entity.type
_entity.pdbx_description
1 polymer ?
#
loop_
_entity_poly.entity_id
_entity_poly.type
_entity_poly.pdbx_seq_one_letter_code
_entity_poly.pdbx_strand_id
1 'polypeptide(L)'
;MPARKIFALSTFRCQPILNPNSVRVVCISDTHNVHNSLPPVPSGDLLIYAGDLSNSGTKEEIHVTLDWLQSHPHPHKIFIAGNHDRLFDNISSRVVVEAAYPDVIYLQDSSVSIDVRGRTLNIHGSPRTPRNGSWPFQYPRISATQVSSSDIWAKIPGNTDILITHGPPTSSCTTRSSPCSGLWLSFTA
;
A
#
# COMPACT_ATOMS: atom_id res chain seq x y z
N MET A 1 12.62 -15.97 17.23
CA MET A 1 11.57 -15.38 18.07
C MET A 1 10.45 -14.90 17.16
N PRO A 2 9.18 -15.29 17.36
CA PRO A 2 8.12 -14.94 16.42
C PRO A 2 7.75 -13.46 16.55
N ALA A 3 7.67 -12.77 15.41
CA ALA A 3 7.22 -11.39 15.33
C ALA A 3 5.78 -11.29 15.86
N ARG A 4 5.58 -10.56 16.96
CA ARG A 4 4.24 -10.18 17.44
C ARG A 4 3.66 -9.14 16.48
N LYS A 5 2.55 -9.47 15.84
CA LYS A 5 1.76 -8.55 15.05
C LYS A 5 1.04 -7.55 15.97
N ILE A 6 1.24 -6.27 15.72
CA ILE A 6 0.46 -5.19 16.32
C ILE A 6 -0.29 -4.52 15.17
N PHE A 7 -1.58 -4.81 15.05
CA PHE A 7 -2.49 -3.98 14.27
C PHE A 7 -3.01 -2.89 15.20
N ALA A 8 -2.69 -1.64 14.89
CA ALA A 8 -3.33 -0.49 15.51
C ALA A 8 -3.72 0.48 14.40
N LEU A 9 -4.97 0.41 13.95
CA LEU A 9 -5.61 1.54 13.30
C LEU A 9 -5.87 2.55 14.41
N SER A 10 -4.95 3.50 14.56
CA SER A 10 -5.01 4.51 15.60
C SER A 10 -4.91 5.88 14.95
N THR A 11 -6.01 6.63 14.99
CA THR A 11 -5.98 8.08 14.85
C THR A 11 -5.29 8.64 16.09
N PHE A 12 -3.95 8.69 16.07
CA PHE A 12 -3.18 9.03 17.26
C PHE A 12 -3.47 10.49 17.70
N ARG A 13 -4.12 10.64 18.87
CA ARG A 13 -4.00 11.84 19.72
C ARG A 13 -2.71 11.85 20.56
N CYS A 14 -1.92 10.76 20.55
CA CYS A 14 -0.67 10.62 21.31
C CYS A 14 0.23 9.57 20.65
N GLN A 15 1.50 9.88 20.34
CA GLN A 15 2.38 8.89 19.72
C GLN A 15 2.66 7.73 20.71
N PRO A 16 2.51 6.46 20.29
CA PRO A 16 2.74 5.33 21.18
C PRO A 16 4.24 5.23 21.49
N ILE A 17 4.57 4.84 22.72
CA ILE A 17 5.95 4.64 23.16
C ILE A 17 6.63 3.65 22.22
N LEU A 18 7.69 4.12 21.55
CA LEU A 18 8.45 3.36 20.57
C LEU A 18 9.25 2.26 21.26
N ASN A 19 9.00 1.01 20.88
CA ASN A 19 9.98 -0.04 21.15
C ASN A 19 11.16 0.16 20.19
N PRO A 20 12.39 0.37 20.67
CA PRO A 20 13.57 0.60 19.81
C PRO A 20 13.92 -0.60 18.92
N ASN A 21 13.35 -1.78 19.16
CA ASN A 21 13.55 -2.97 18.33
C ASN A 21 12.38 -3.25 17.36
N SER A 22 11.40 -2.35 17.29
CA SER A 22 10.26 -2.43 16.38
C SER A 22 10.49 -1.58 15.13
N VAL A 23 9.96 -2.06 14.02
CA VAL A 23 9.83 -1.28 12.78
C VAL A 23 8.51 -0.53 12.84
N ARG A 24 8.52 0.78 12.60
CA ARG A 24 7.32 1.60 12.51
C ARG A 24 6.95 1.82 11.05
N VAL A 25 5.79 1.28 10.66
CA VAL A 25 5.18 1.49 9.35
C VAL A 25 4.05 2.50 9.49
N VAL A 26 4.06 3.54 8.67
CA VAL A 26 3.04 4.58 8.60
C VAL A 26 2.26 4.38 7.30
N CYS A 27 0.94 4.36 7.37
CA CYS A 27 0.09 4.00 6.23
C CYS A 27 -0.92 5.10 5.97
N ILE A 28 -1.04 5.50 4.71
CA ILE A 28 -1.95 6.52 4.19
C ILE A 28 -2.61 5.94 2.95
N SER A 29 -3.83 6.36 2.64
CA SER A 29 -4.57 5.92 1.46
C SER A 29 -5.70 6.89 1.19
N ASP A 30 -6.29 6.84 -0.01
CA ASP A 30 -7.59 7.44 -0.34
C ASP A 30 -7.68 8.94 -0.01
N THR A 31 -6.60 9.69 -0.27
CA THR A 31 -6.64 11.14 0.01
C THR A 31 -7.29 11.91 -1.12
N HIS A 32 -7.36 11.40 -2.35
CA HIS A 32 -8.03 12.08 -3.47
C HIS A 32 -7.68 13.58 -3.59
N ASN A 33 -6.38 13.90 -3.64
CA ASN A 33 -5.83 15.26 -3.64
C ASN A 33 -5.91 16.05 -2.31
N VAL A 34 -6.43 15.48 -1.22
CA VAL A 34 -6.54 16.16 0.09
C VAL A 34 -5.40 15.85 1.06
N HIS A 35 -4.27 15.36 0.57
CA HIS A 35 -3.09 15.02 1.40
C HIS A 35 -2.57 16.20 2.25
N ASN A 36 -2.74 17.44 1.79
CA ASN A 36 -2.35 18.64 2.56
C ASN A 36 -3.29 18.93 3.76
N SER A 37 -4.47 18.32 3.78
CA SER A 37 -5.43 18.43 4.89
C SER A 37 -5.25 17.34 5.94
N LEU A 38 -4.31 16.41 5.73
CA LEU A 38 -4.01 15.37 6.71
C LEU A 38 -3.37 15.97 7.97
N PRO A 39 -3.61 15.37 9.15
CA PRO A 39 -2.82 15.70 10.32
C PRO A 39 -1.33 15.41 10.06
N PRO A 40 -0.41 15.99 10.87
CA PRO A 40 1.01 15.72 10.73
C PRO A 40 1.32 14.23 10.66
N VAL A 41 1.93 13.81 9.55
CA VAL A 41 2.32 12.41 9.34
C VAL A 41 3.38 12.05 10.39
N PRO A 42 3.14 11.04 11.25
CA PRO A 42 4.09 10.68 12.29
C PRO A 42 5.38 10.15 11.65
N SER A 43 6.52 10.34 12.31
CA SER A 43 7.78 9.74 11.88
C SER A 43 7.71 8.21 11.95
N GLY A 44 8.30 7.53 10.98
CA GLY A 44 8.44 6.07 10.94
C GLY A 44 9.60 5.64 10.04
N ASP A 45 9.82 4.33 9.98
CA ASP A 45 10.89 3.74 9.17
C ASP A 45 10.44 3.51 7.71
N LEU A 46 9.14 3.32 7.51
CA LEU A 46 8.52 3.05 6.21
C LEU A 46 7.19 3.81 6.12
N LEU A 47 7.01 4.60 5.06
CA LEU A 47 5.74 5.24 4.69
C LEU A 47 5.13 4.51 3.49
N ILE A 48 3.91 4.03 3.66
CA ILE A 48 3.12 3.34 2.62
C ILE A 48 1.93 4.22 2.23
N TYR A 49 1.77 4.45 0.93
CA TYR A 49 0.59 5.08 0.34
C TYR A 49 -0.21 4.04 -0.47
N ALA A 50 -1.38 3.64 0.00
CA ALA A 50 -2.10 2.44 -0.45
C ALA A 50 -3.19 2.69 -1.50
N GLY A 51 -2.92 3.60 -2.45
CA GLY A 51 -3.81 3.90 -3.57
C GLY A 51 -4.67 5.15 -3.38
N ASP A 52 -5.32 5.53 -4.47
CA ASP A 52 -6.14 6.74 -4.61
C ASP A 52 -5.39 8.00 -4.15
N LEU A 53 -4.24 8.18 -4.80
CA LEU A 53 -3.40 9.38 -4.70
C LEU A 53 -4.13 10.61 -5.23
N SER A 54 -4.93 10.40 -6.28
CA SER A 54 -5.62 11.42 -7.03
C SER A 54 -7.13 11.24 -7.04
N ASN A 55 -7.85 12.30 -7.41
CA ASN A 55 -9.30 12.19 -7.65
C ASN A 55 -9.61 11.74 -9.10
N SER A 56 -8.82 12.18 -10.09
CA SER A 56 -9.11 11.92 -11.50
C SER A 56 -8.02 11.16 -12.26
N GLY A 57 -6.85 10.96 -11.65
CA GLY A 57 -5.72 10.27 -12.26
C GLY A 57 -4.97 11.11 -13.27
N THR A 58 -5.07 12.44 -13.21
CA THR A 58 -4.32 13.33 -14.11
C THR A 58 -2.84 13.34 -13.74
N LYS A 59 -1.99 13.68 -14.72
CA LYS A 59 -0.55 13.76 -14.51
C LYS A 59 -0.21 14.78 -13.42
N GLU A 60 -0.88 15.93 -13.45
CA GLU A 60 -0.68 17.03 -12.51
C GLU A 60 -1.04 16.61 -11.08
N GLU A 61 -2.20 15.96 -10.89
CA GLU A 61 -2.62 15.45 -9.57
C GLU A 61 -1.61 14.44 -9.00
N ILE A 62 -1.14 13.49 -9.83
CA ILE A 62 -0.18 12.48 -9.40
C ILE A 62 1.14 13.12 -9.00
N HIS A 63 1.67 14.07 -9.78
CA HIS A 63 2.91 14.76 -9.43
C HIS A 63 2.78 15.54 -8.11
N VAL A 64 1.67 16.24 -7.89
CA VAL A 64 1.46 16.99 -6.62
C VAL A 64 1.47 16.04 -5.42
N THR A 65 0.77 14.91 -5.49
CA THR A 65 0.75 13.94 -4.38
C THR A 65 2.11 13.25 -4.20
N LEU A 66 2.85 12.96 -5.28
CA LEU A 66 4.16 12.33 -5.19
C LEU A 66 5.26 13.28 -4.70
N ASP A 67 5.21 14.56 -5.07
CA ASP A 67 6.07 15.61 -4.50
C ASP A 67 5.87 15.69 -2.98
N TRP A 68 4.61 15.68 -2.54
CA TRP A 68 4.26 15.62 -1.12
C TRP A 68 4.79 14.35 -0.45
N LEU A 69 4.58 13.18 -1.06
CA LEU A 69 5.03 11.89 -0.53
C LEU A 69 6.56 11.84 -0.39
N GLN A 70 7.29 12.27 -1.43
CA GLN A 70 8.75 12.31 -1.45
C GLN A 70 9.32 13.23 -0.35
N SER A 71 8.64 14.35 -0.07
CA SER A 71 9.07 15.35 0.91
C SER A 71 9.14 14.82 2.34
N HIS A 72 8.46 13.70 2.64
CA HIS A 72 8.48 13.12 3.97
C HIS A 72 9.85 12.50 4.33
N PRO A 73 10.30 12.64 5.60
CA PRO A 73 11.62 12.21 6.06
C PRO A 73 11.75 10.70 6.27
N HIS A 74 10.73 9.92 5.88
CA HIS A 74 10.76 8.46 6.03
C HIS A 74 11.88 7.89 5.16
N PRO A 75 12.75 7.02 5.70
CA PRO A 75 13.85 6.41 4.94
C PRO A 75 13.35 5.61 3.73
N HIS A 76 12.23 4.91 3.89
CA HIS A 76 11.60 4.13 2.82
C HIS A 76 10.20 4.66 2.55
N LYS A 77 9.88 4.81 1.26
CA LYS A 77 8.58 5.29 0.78
C LYS A 77 8.09 4.36 -0.32
N ILE A 78 6.91 3.80 -0.14
CA ILE A 78 6.31 2.86 -1.09
C ILE A 78 4.89 3.30 -1.38
N PHE A 79 4.46 3.17 -2.63
CA PHE A 79 3.05 3.36 -2.98
C PHE A 79 2.56 2.33 -3.98
N ILE A 80 1.24 2.14 -3.96
CA ILE A 80 0.50 1.46 -5.02
C ILE A 80 -0.52 2.45 -5.59
N ALA A 81 -1.01 2.18 -6.79
CA ALA A 81 -2.11 2.93 -7.39
C ALA A 81 -3.45 2.45 -6.82
N GLY A 82 -4.45 3.32 -6.86
CA GLY A 82 -5.85 2.95 -6.68
C GLY A 82 -6.66 3.09 -7.97
N ASN A 83 -7.98 2.88 -7.88
CA ASN A 83 -8.83 2.93 -9.06
C ASN A 83 -9.02 4.35 -9.61
N HIS A 84 -8.70 5.40 -8.85
CA HIS A 84 -8.69 6.78 -9.33
C HIS A 84 -7.38 7.17 -10.04
N ASP A 85 -6.29 6.42 -9.84
CA ASP A 85 -4.96 6.77 -10.36
C ASP A 85 -4.73 6.26 -11.79
N ARG A 86 -5.63 6.67 -12.70
CA ARG A 86 -5.72 6.20 -14.10
C ARG A 86 -4.42 6.32 -14.89
N LEU A 87 -3.56 7.28 -14.56
CA LEU A 87 -2.24 7.43 -15.18
C LEU A 87 -1.43 6.13 -15.18
N PHE A 88 -1.50 5.35 -14.11
CA PHE A 88 -0.71 4.13 -13.95
C PHE A 88 -1.24 2.93 -14.74
N ASP A 89 -2.44 3.03 -15.33
CA ASP A 89 -2.96 2.00 -16.25
C ASP A 89 -2.26 2.06 -17.62
N ASN A 90 -1.47 3.12 -17.86
CA ASN A 90 -0.63 3.28 -19.04
C ASN A 90 0.87 3.10 -18.71
N ILE A 91 1.50 2.08 -19.31
CA ILE A 91 2.90 1.74 -19.02
C ILE A 91 3.89 2.87 -19.35
N SER A 92 3.68 3.62 -20.44
CA SER A 92 4.57 4.71 -20.83
C SER A 92 4.53 5.86 -19.82
N SER A 93 3.33 6.20 -19.34
CA SER A 93 3.13 7.24 -18.32
C SER A 93 3.72 6.82 -16.98
N ARG A 94 3.49 5.55 -16.60
CA ARG A 94 4.08 4.94 -15.41
C ARG A 94 5.60 5.02 -15.39
N VAL A 95 6.28 4.61 -16.47
CA VAL A 95 7.75 4.65 -16.55
C VAL A 95 8.29 6.07 -16.37
N VAL A 96 7.61 7.08 -16.93
CA VAL A 96 7.99 8.49 -16.77
C VAL A 96 7.85 8.94 -15.30
N VAL A 97 6.78 8.53 -14.62
CA VAL A 97 6.57 8.87 -13.21
C VAL A 97 7.58 8.16 -12.32
N GLU A 98 7.82 6.86 -12.50
CA GLU A 98 8.85 6.13 -11.74
C GLU A 98 10.24 6.75 -11.89
N ALA A 99 10.60 7.19 -13.10
CA ALA A 99 11.86 7.88 -13.35
C ALA A 99 11.95 9.26 -12.69
N ALA A 100 10.81 9.94 -12.49
CA ALA A 100 10.75 11.25 -11.84
C ALA A 100 10.88 11.16 -10.31
N TYR A 101 10.53 10.02 -9.70
CA TYR A 101 10.51 9.80 -8.25
C TYR A 101 11.33 8.58 -7.82
N PRO A 102 12.66 8.57 -8.04
CA PRO A 102 13.49 7.39 -7.76
C PRO A 102 13.54 7.00 -6.27
N ASP A 103 13.25 7.94 -5.37
CA ASP A 103 13.23 7.72 -3.91
C ASP A 103 11.88 7.19 -3.39
N VAL A 104 10.91 6.97 -4.29
CA VAL A 104 9.57 6.47 -3.96
C VAL A 104 9.28 5.24 -4.81
N ILE A 105 9.16 4.08 -4.17
CA ILE A 105 9.01 2.80 -4.87
C ILE A 105 7.54 2.57 -5.23
N TYR A 106 7.25 2.46 -6.52
CA TYR A 106 5.95 2.04 -7.02
C TYR A 106 5.85 0.51 -7.10
N LEU A 107 4.74 -0.06 -6.61
CA LEU A 107 4.44 -1.49 -6.76
C LEU A 107 3.14 -1.71 -7.53
N GLN A 108 3.19 -2.60 -8.51
CA GLN A 108 2.02 -3.04 -9.28
C GLN A 108 2.16 -4.52 -9.61
N ASP A 109 1.48 -5.36 -8.83
CA ASP A 109 1.57 -6.82 -8.90
C ASP A 109 3.04 -7.29 -8.78
N SER A 110 3.82 -6.60 -7.95
CA SER A 110 5.26 -6.75 -7.81
C SER A 110 5.72 -6.70 -6.35
N SER A 111 6.94 -7.17 -6.10
CA SER A 111 7.56 -7.19 -4.77
C SER A 111 8.85 -6.39 -4.72
N VAL A 112 9.17 -5.89 -3.53
CA VAL A 112 10.47 -5.30 -3.19
C VAL A 112 10.90 -5.79 -1.80
N SER A 113 12.21 -5.93 -1.62
CA SER A 113 12.81 -6.21 -0.31
C SER A 113 13.57 -4.98 0.15
N ILE A 114 13.29 -4.51 1.37
CA ILE A 114 13.97 -3.36 1.96
C ILE A 114 14.61 -3.75 3.29
N ASP A 115 15.78 -3.17 3.58
CA ASP A 115 16.43 -3.35 4.87
C ASP A 115 16.05 -2.23 5.83
N VAL A 116 15.46 -2.63 6.96
CA VAL A 116 14.97 -1.71 7.99
C VAL A 116 15.47 -2.19 9.34
N ARG A 117 16.33 -1.38 9.97
CA ARG A 117 16.90 -1.66 11.30
C ARG A 117 17.56 -3.06 11.40
N GLY A 118 18.30 -3.45 10.35
CA GLY A 118 18.99 -4.73 10.27
C GLY A 118 18.08 -5.94 10.01
N ARG A 119 16.84 -5.71 9.57
CA ARG A 119 15.90 -6.76 9.13
C ARG A 119 15.48 -6.49 7.69
N THR A 120 15.50 -7.51 6.86
CA THR A 120 14.92 -7.46 5.52
C THR A 120 13.42 -7.66 5.62
N LEU A 121 12.64 -6.76 5.03
CA LEU A 121 11.18 -6.86 4.90
C LEU A 121 10.82 -7.08 3.43
N ASN A 122 10.08 -8.14 3.15
CA ASN A 122 9.54 -8.42 1.82
C ASN A 122 8.15 -7.82 1.69
N ILE A 123 7.98 -6.92 0.74
CA ILE A 123 6.76 -6.14 0.56
C ILE A 123 6.22 -6.47 -0.82
N HIS A 124 4.94 -6.80 -0.91
CA HIS A 124 4.24 -7.02 -2.17
C HIS A 124 3.11 -6.00 -2.29
N GLY A 125 2.94 -5.41 -3.46
CA GLY A 125 1.94 -4.38 -3.71
C GLY A 125 1.09 -4.68 -4.94
N SER A 126 -0.22 -4.54 -4.82
CA SER A 126 -1.16 -4.73 -5.92
C SER A 126 -2.28 -3.67 -5.90
N PRO A 127 -2.48 -2.91 -7.00
CA PRO A 127 -3.55 -1.93 -7.10
C PRO A 127 -4.93 -2.56 -7.37
N ARG A 128 -5.00 -3.90 -7.44
CA ARG A 128 -6.14 -4.62 -7.97
C ARG A 128 -7.38 -4.48 -7.09
N THR A 129 -8.53 -4.20 -7.70
CA THR A 129 -9.82 -4.11 -7.02
C THR A 129 -10.89 -5.00 -7.66
N PRO A 130 -11.85 -5.53 -6.88
CA PRO A 130 -12.96 -6.28 -7.45
C PRO A 130 -13.78 -5.39 -8.40
N ARG A 131 -14.16 -5.92 -9.56
CA ARG A 131 -14.87 -5.16 -10.60
C ARG A 131 -16.07 -4.39 -10.06
N ASN A 132 -16.05 -3.07 -10.25
CA ASN A 132 -17.11 -2.14 -9.90
C ASN A 132 -17.18 -1.03 -10.96
N GLY A 133 -18.04 -1.17 -11.97
CA GLY A 133 -18.08 -0.23 -13.10
C GLY A 133 -16.93 -0.45 -14.10
N SER A 134 -16.28 0.65 -14.50
CA SER A 134 -15.29 0.70 -15.60
C SER A 134 -13.98 1.38 -15.20
N TRP A 135 -13.58 1.25 -13.94
CA TRP A 135 -12.32 1.81 -13.44
C TRP A 135 -11.13 0.88 -13.74
N PRO A 136 -9.89 1.41 -13.81
CA PRO A 136 -8.68 0.60 -14.02
C PRO A 136 -8.42 -0.35 -12.84
N PHE A 137 -7.46 -1.26 -13.05
CA PHE A 137 -6.99 -2.23 -12.06
C PHE A 137 -8.05 -3.23 -11.58
N GLN A 138 -9.17 -3.37 -12.29
CA GLN A 138 -10.24 -4.27 -11.87
C GLN A 138 -9.97 -5.74 -12.23
N TYR A 139 -10.44 -6.64 -11.37
CA TYR A 139 -10.50 -8.07 -11.63
C TYR A 139 -11.92 -8.63 -11.44
N PRO A 140 -12.30 -9.74 -12.11
CA PRO A 140 -13.60 -10.36 -11.92
C PRO A 140 -13.87 -10.66 -10.44
N ARG A 141 -15.08 -10.37 -9.94
CA ARG A 141 -15.44 -10.72 -8.57
C ARG A 141 -15.40 -12.25 -8.43
N ILE A 142 -14.52 -12.73 -7.57
CA ILE A 142 -14.33 -14.14 -7.25
C ILE A 142 -14.86 -14.43 -5.85
N SER A 143 -15.36 -15.64 -5.63
CA SER A 143 -15.77 -16.08 -4.30
C SER A 143 -14.55 -16.25 -3.38
N ALA A 144 -14.75 -16.12 -2.06
CA ALA A 144 -13.67 -16.24 -1.06
C ALA A 144 -12.92 -17.58 -1.17
N THR A 145 -13.60 -18.65 -1.58
CA THR A 145 -13.03 -19.99 -1.75
C THR A 145 -12.15 -20.12 -2.99
N GLN A 146 -12.17 -19.15 -3.90
CA GLN A 146 -11.40 -19.12 -5.14
C GLN A 146 -10.27 -18.09 -5.13
N VAL A 147 -10.10 -17.34 -4.03
CA VAL A 147 -9.08 -16.30 -3.91
C VAL A 147 -7.68 -16.89 -4.06
N SER A 148 -7.38 -17.97 -3.35
CA SER A 148 -6.06 -18.64 -3.40
C SER A 148 -5.77 -19.31 -4.75
N SER A 149 -6.81 -19.67 -5.50
CA SER A 149 -6.68 -20.25 -6.85
C SER A 149 -6.81 -19.22 -7.96
N SER A 150 -6.93 -17.93 -7.62
CA SER A 150 -7.00 -16.87 -8.63
C SER A 150 -5.62 -16.54 -9.15
N ASP A 151 -5.51 -16.31 -10.46
CA ASP A 151 -4.25 -15.98 -11.13
C ASP A 151 -3.57 -14.70 -10.62
N ILE A 152 -4.28 -13.90 -9.83
CA ILE A 152 -3.82 -12.63 -9.28
C ILE A 152 -3.17 -12.87 -7.92
N TRP A 153 -3.90 -13.48 -6.99
CA TRP A 153 -3.44 -13.63 -5.60
C TRP A 153 -2.53 -14.84 -5.40
N ALA A 154 -2.60 -15.85 -6.28
CA ALA A 154 -1.69 -17.00 -6.25
C ALA A 154 -0.22 -16.62 -6.56
N LYS A 155 0.01 -15.44 -7.15
CA LYS A 155 1.36 -14.94 -7.48
C LYS A 155 2.07 -14.24 -6.33
N ILE A 156 1.38 -14.00 -5.21
CA ILE A 156 2.00 -13.37 -4.04
C ILE A 156 3.03 -14.34 -3.44
N PRO A 157 4.30 -13.93 -3.28
CA PRO A 157 5.31 -14.79 -2.68
C PRO A 157 4.98 -15.17 -1.23
N GLY A 158 5.17 -16.44 -0.85
CA GLY A 158 4.86 -16.93 0.49
C GLY A 158 5.74 -16.33 1.61
N ASN A 159 6.85 -15.67 1.26
CA ASN A 159 7.74 -14.96 2.18
C ASN A 159 7.39 -13.47 2.33
N THR A 160 6.22 -13.03 1.88
CA THR A 160 5.76 -11.63 1.99
C THR A 160 5.49 -11.27 3.46
N ASP A 161 6.16 -10.25 3.96
CA ASP A 161 5.98 -9.70 5.31
C ASP A 161 4.89 -8.63 5.35
N ILE A 162 4.77 -7.82 4.28
CA ILE A 162 3.75 -6.77 4.15
C ILE A 162 3.07 -6.93 2.79
N LEU A 163 1.75 -7.13 2.79
CA LEU A 163 0.95 -7.04 1.58
C LEU A 163 0.18 -5.72 1.57
N ILE A 164 0.32 -4.98 0.49
CA ILE A 164 -0.37 -3.72 0.23
C ILE A 164 -1.38 -3.97 -0.90
N THR A 165 -2.67 -3.82 -0.59
CA THR A 165 -3.73 -3.85 -1.60
C THR A 165 -4.58 -2.61 -1.50
N HIS A 166 -5.02 -2.08 -2.62
CA HIS A 166 -5.93 -0.93 -2.61
C HIS A 166 -7.31 -1.35 -2.11
N GLY A 167 -7.89 -2.42 -2.67
CA GLY A 167 -9.16 -2.95 -2.20
C GLY A 167 -9.06 -3.78 -0.92
N PRO A 168 -10.14 -3.87 -0.12
CA PRO A 168 -10.15 -4.67 1.11
C PRO A 168 -10.17 -6.18 0.85
N PRO A 169 -9.61 -7.00 1.77
CA PRO A 169 -9.77 -8.43 1.70
C PRO A 169 -11.25 -8.80 1.91
N THR A 170 -11.66 -9.95 1.38
CA THR A 170 -13.01 -10.48 1.65
C THR A 170 -13.19 -10.71 3.15
N SER A 171 -14.39 -10.50 3.68
CA SER A 171 -14.76 -10.62 5.11
C SER A 171 -14.44 -11.99 5.77
N SER A 172 -14.04 -12.99 5.00
CA SER A 172 -13.47 -14.25 5.48
C SER A 172 -12.02 -14.15 5.99
N CYS A 173 -11.29 -13.08 5.68
CA CYS A 173 -9.91 -12.83 6.14
C CYS A 173 -9.86 -11.92 7.39
N THR A 174 -11.01 -11.41 7.84
CA THR A 174 -11.15 -10.65 9.10
C THR A 174 -11.46 -11.52 10.31
N THR A 175 -11.67 -12.83 10.12
CA THR A 175 -11.94 -13.77 11.22
C THR A 175 -10.67 -14.44 11.73
N ARG A 176 -10.58 -14.51 13.06
CA ARG A 176 -9.44 -14.85 13.93
C ARG A 176 -8.85 -16.27 13.76
N SER A 177 -9.12 -16.98 12.66
CA SER A 177 -8.99 -18.43 12.56
C SER A 177 -7.94 -18.94 11.57
N SER A 178 -7.10 -18.10 10.95
CA SER A 178 -5.97 -18.60 10.15
C SER A 178 -4.75 -17.66 10.24
N PRO A 179 -3.56 -18.17 10.60
CA PRO A 179 -2.36 -17.36 10.73
C PRO A 179 -1.77 -17.07 9.34
N CYS A 180 -2.31 -16.10 8.60
CA CYS A 180 -1.60 -15.56 7.44
C CYS A 180 -0.44 -14.72 7.97
N SER A 181 0.77 -15.27 8.14
CA SER A 181 1.99 -14.51 8.48
C SER A 181 2.14 -13.31 7.52
N GLY A 182 2.25 -12.10 8.07
CA GLY A 182 2.26 -10.85 7.29
C GLY A 182 1.31 -9.76 7.83
N LEU A 183 1.67 -8.49 7.62
CA LEU A 183 0.82 -7.30 7.83
C LEU A 183 0.01 -7.06 6.55
N TRP A 184 -1.32 -7.03 6.67
CA TRP A 184 -2.22 -6.77 5.56
C TRP A 184 -2.73 -5.34 5.70
N LEU A 185 -2.38 -4.48 4.74
CA LEU A 185 -2.85 -3.11 4.68
C LEU A 185 -3.85 -3.03 3.55
N SER A 186 -5.11 -2.80 3.90
CA SER A 186 -6.14 -2.53 2.92
C SER A 186 -6.97 -1.35 3.41
N PHE A 187 -7.36 -0.51 2.46
CA PHE A 187 -8.20 0.64 2.73
C PHE A 187 -9.48 0.48 1.90
N THR A 188 -10.57 1.06 2.37
CA THR A 188 -11.88 0.93 1.72
C THR A 188 -12.10 2.14 0.84
N ALA A 189 -12.35 1.92 -0.44
CA ALA A 189 -12.94 2.90 -1.35
C ALA A 189 -14.34 3.33 -0.88
#